data_AF-A0A914K2V1-F1
#
_entry.id   AF-A0A914K2V1-F1
#
_cell.length_a   1.000
_cell.length_b   1.000
_cell.length_c   1.000
_cell.angle_alpha   90.00
_cell.angle_beta   90.00
_cell.angle_gamma   90.00
#
_symmetry.space_group_name_H-M   'P 1'
#
loop_
_entity.id
_entity.type
_entity.pdbx_description
1 polymer ?
#
loop_
_entity_poly.entity_id
_entity_poly.type
_entity_poly.pdbx_seq_one_letter_code
_entity_poly.pdbx_strand_id
1 'polypeptide(L)' 'MIGDDVQDDINGSLALGFKAILVKTGKYCSNDEEKVNNHRENFKLKSSVTEALEGILQNDGKTFFE' A
#
# COMPACT_ATOMS: atom_id res chain seq x y z
N MET A 1 3.68 -4.04 3.85
CA MET A 1 4.59 -3.74 2.73
C MET A 1 4.34 -2.33 2.23
N ILE A 2 5.40 -1.58 1.92
CA ILE A 2 5.33 -0.31 1.19
C ILE A 2 6.19 -0.50 -0.04
N GLY A 3 5.65 -0.25 -1.23
CA GLY A 3 6.36 -0.48 -2.49
C GLY A 3 5.76 0.31 -3.64
N ASP A 4 6.50 0.43 -4.72
CA ASP A 4 6.12 1.13 -5.95
C ASP A 4 5.67 0.18 -7.06
N ASP A 5 5.87 -1.13 -6.91
CA ASP A 5 5.48 -2.14 -7.89
C ASP A 5 4.16 -2.82 -7.48
N VAL A 6 3.10 -2.61 -8.28
CA VAL A 6 1.79 -3.21 -7.97
C VAL A 6 1.82 -4.74 -8.00
N GLN A 7 2.67 -5.35 -8.83
CA GLN A 7 2.67 -6.80 -8.98
C GLN A 7 3.52 -7.46 -7.89
N ASP A 8 4.77 -7.03 -7.76
CA ASP A 8 5.73 -7.70 -6.89
C ASP A 8 5.56 -7.29 -5.43
N ASP A 9 5.37 -5.99 -5.15
CA ASP A 9 5.25 -5.51 -3.78
C ASP A 9 3.82 -5.69 -3.26
N ILE A 10 2.83 -5.23 -4.03
CA ILE A 10 1.44 -5.10 -3.54
C ILE A 10 0.68 -6.41 -3.65
N ASN A 11 0.51 -6.92 -4.87
CA ASN A 11 -0.20 -8.19 -5.08
C ASN A 11 0.53 -9.34 -4.38
N GLY A 12 1.87 -9.37 -4.41
CA GLY A 12 2.68 -10.34 -3.65
C GLY A 12 2.40 -10.31 -2.15
N SER A 13 2.36 -9.12 -1.55
CA SER A 13 2.11 -8.98 -0.10
C SER A 13 0.68 -9.33 0.28
N LEU A 14 -0.31 -8.89 -0.51
CA LEU A 14 -1.72 -9.16 -0.27
C LEU A 14 -2.03 -10.66 -0.37
N ALA A 15 -1.37 -11.38 -1.30
CA ALA A 15 -1.49 -12.84 -1.42
C ALA A 15 -1.03 -13.61 -0.18
N LEU A 16 -0.16 -13.01 0.65
CA LEU A 16 0.32 -13.56 1.92
C LEU A 16 -0.47 -13.06 3.14
N GLY A 17 -1.53 -12.27 2.93
CA GLY A 17 -2.35 -11.72 4.01
C GLY A 17 -1.74 -10.50 4.71
N PHE A 18 -0.69 -9.89 4.15
CA PHE A 18 -0.12 -8.65 4.68
C PHE A 18 -0.89 -7.43 4.18
N LYS A 19 -0.86 -6.35 4.97
CA LYS A 19 -1.28 -5.02 4.53
C LYS A 19 -0.26 -4.42 3.57
N ALA A 20 -0.73 -3.74 2.53
CA ALA A 20 0.11 -3.20 1.47
C ALA A 20 -0.23 -1.73 1.17
N ILE A 21 0.82 -0.91 0.97
CA ILE A 21 0.69 0.48 0.56
C ILE A 21 1.47 0.68 -0.74
N LEU A 22 0.77 1.01 -1.83
CA LEU A 22 1.39 1.43 -3.08
C LEU A 22 1.76 2.90 -2.97
N VAL A 23 3.00 3.24 -3.33
CA VAL A 23 3.46 4.63 -3.40
C VAL A 23 3.56 5.11 -4.84
N LYS A 24 3.15 6.35 -5.10
CA LYS A 24 3.17 6.97 -6.46
C LYS A 24 4.56 7.48 -6.88
N THR A 25 5.61 6.81 -6.43
CA THR A 25 7.01 7.09 -6.78
C THR A 25 7.61 5.90 -7.55
N GLY A 26 8.78 6.05 -8.16
CA GLY A 26 9.50 4.92 -8.76
C GLY A 26 8.79 4.31 -9.98
N LYS A 27 8.55 3.00 -9.97
CA LYS A 27 7.94 2.21 -11.04
C LYS A 27 6.44 2.45 -11.24
N TYR A 28 5.76 3.04 -10.26
CA TYR A 28 4.33 3.27 -10.32
C TYR A 28 3.93 4.01 -11.60
N CYS A 29 2.90 3.50 -12.27
CA CYS A 29 2.21 4.16 -13.38
C CYS A 29 0.79 4.58 -12.96
N SER A 30 0.27 5.61 -13.62
CA SER A 30 -1.12 6.04 -13.41
C SER A 30 -2.09 4.87 -13.58
N ASN A 31 -2.97 4.70 -12.59
CA ASN A 31 -3.98 3.64 -12.51
C ASN A 31 -3.44 2.25 -12.18
N ASP A 32 -2.21 2.12 -11.69
CA ASP A 32 -1.73 0.83 -11.17
C ASP A 32 -2.56 0.35 -9.97
N GLU A 33 -3.17 1.24 -9.19
CA GLU A 33 -4.09 0.89 -8.11
C GLU A 33 -5.33 0.10 -8.57
N GLU A 34 -5.66 0.13 -9.85
CA GLU A 34 -6.76 -0.64 -10.44
C GLU A 34 -6.36 -2.09 -10.77
N LYS A 35 -5.06 -2.41 -10.73
CA LYS A 35 -4.51 -3.77 -10.94
C LYS A 35 -4.39 -4.58 -9.64
N VAL A 36 -4.90 -4.05 -8.54
CA VAL A 36 -4.92 -4.74 -7.24
C VAL A 36 -6.02 -5.80 -7.26
N ASN A 37 -5.62 -7.07 -7.23
CA ASN A 37 -6.53 -8.17 -7.54
C ASN A 37 -7.43 -8.60 -6.38
N ASN A 38 -6.89 -8.62 -5.14
CA ASN A 38 -7.56 -9.17 -3.96
C ASN A 38 -7.28 -8.33 -2.71
N HIS A 39 -8.04 -8.55 -1.63
CA HIS A 39 -7.82 -7.95 -0.31
C HIS A 39 -7.72 -6.42 -0.31
N ARG A 40 -8.58 -5.74 -1.08
CA ARG A 40 -8.55 -4.29 -1.25
C ARG A 40 -8.79 -3.53 0.06
N GLU A 41 -9.42 -4.16 1.04
CA GLU A 41 -9.55 -3.67 2.41
C GLU A 41 -8.21 -3.49 3.13
N ASN A 42 -7.19 -4.25 2.73
CA ASN A 42 -5.82 -4.20 3.28
C ASN A 42 -4.86 -3.35 2.41
N PHE A 43 -5.38 -2.67 1.40
CA PHE A 43 -4.64 -1.86 0.45
C PHE A 43 -4.82 -0.36 0.72
N LYS A 44 -3.75 0.41 0.58
CA LYS A 44 -3.79 1.89 0.53
C LYS A 44 -2.88 2.41 -0.58
N LEU A 45 -3.17 3.62 -1.04
CA LEU A 45 -2.39 4.35 -2.02
C LEU A 45 -1.89 5.65 -1.39
N LYS A 46 -0.60 5.94 -1.54
CA LYS A 46 0.06 7.12 -0.97
C LYS A 46 0.98 7.79 -1.99
N SER A 47 1.24 9.08 -1.83
CA SER A 47 2.08 9.81 -2.79
C SER A 47 3.56 9.45 -2.66
N SER A 48 4.04 9.11 -1.45
CA SER A 48 5.44 8.81 -1.17
C SER A 48 5.61 7.86 0.02
N VAL A 49 6.84 7.37 0.24
CA VAL A 49 7.19 6.60 1.43
C VAL A 49 7.01 7.41 2.72
N THR A 50 7.28 8.72 2.70
CA THR A 50 7.13 9.57 3.88
C THR A 50 5.67 9.69 4.28
N GLU A 51 4.76 9.89 3.32
CA GLU A 51 3.31 9.96 3.60
C GLU A 51 2.77 8.61 4.09
N ALA A 52 3.31 7.49 3.57
CA ALA A 52 2.97 6.17 4.05
C ALA A 52 3.41 5.95 5.51
N LEU A 53 4.62 6.37 5.87
CA LEU A 53 5.14 6.29 7.24
C LEU A 53 4.39 7.21 8.20
N GLU A 54 4.14 8.46 7.80
CA GLU A 54 3.34 9.40 8.59
C GLU A 54 1.98 8.83 8.90
N GLY A 55 1.32 8.21 7.92
CA GLY A 55 0.13 7.41 8.15
C GLY A 55 0.40 6.41 9.27
N ILE A 56 1.23 5.40 9.01
CA ILE A 56 1.47 4.30 9.96
C ILE A 56 1.74 4.79 11.40
N LEU A 57 2.59 5.82 11.57
CA LEU A 57 3.01 6.34 12.87
C LEU A 57 1.96 7.24 13.56
N GLN A 58 1.16 8.01 12.82
CA GLN A 58 0.07 8.81 13.40
C GLN A 58 -1.01 7.93 14.06
N ASN A 59 -0.97 6.63 13.80
CA ASN A 59 -1.90 5.65 14.33
C ASN A 59 -1.34 4.78 15.47
N ASP A 60 -0.23 5.19 16.11
CA ASP A 60 0.29 4.63 17.38
C ASP A 60 -0.67 4.83 18.60
N GLY A 61 -1.97 5.01 18.35
CA GLY A 61 -3.05 4.94 19.34
C GLY A 61 -4.35 4.27 18.87
N LYS A 62 -4.57 4.04 17.55
CA LYS A 62 -5.73 3.31 17.00
C LYS A 62 -5.41 2.70 15.63
N THR A 63 -5.92 1.49 15.40
CA THR A 63 -5.66 0.62 14.27
C THR A 63 -5.98 1.26 12.90
N PHE A 64 -5.03 1.22 11.96
CA PHE A 64 -5.09 1.86 10.61
C PHE A 64 -6.24 1.40 9.69
N PHE A 65 -7.03 0.40 10.12
CA PHE A 65 -8.04 -0.28 9.32
C PHE A 65 -9.24 -0.77 10.17
N GLU A 66 -9.57 -0.06 11.25
CA GLU A 66 -10.91 -0.12 11.85
C GLU A 66 -11.73 1.12 11.45
#